data_AF-A0A2S9FKF8-F1
#
_entry.id   AF-A0A2S9FKF8-F1
#
_cell.length_a   1.000
_cell.length_b   1.000
_cell.length_c   1.000
_cell.angle_alpha   90.00
_cell.angle_beta   90.00
_cell.angle_gamma   90.00
#
_symmetry.space_group_name_H-M   'P 1'
#
loop_
_entity.id
_entity.type
_entity.pdbx_description
1 polymer ?
#
loop_
_entity_poly.entity_id
_entity_poly.type
_entity_poly.pdbx_seq_one_letter_code
_entity_poly.pdbx_strand_id
1 'polypeptide(L)' 'MYRDGTGTIIAPLDQVRFERRMQMTSSSPKLVAVAPAGVYVLKRGNPFGGGVGTLDQVLTDAVHSFDA' A
#
# COMPACT_ATOMS: atom_id res chain seq x y z
N MET A 1 13.38 4.01 2.78
CA MET A 1 13.49 2.93 1.76
C MET A 1 12.36 1.94 1.96
N TYR A 2 11.65 1.59 0.89
CA TYR A 2 10.65 0.52 0.88
C TYR A 2 11.32 -0.84 0.65
N ARG A 3 10.92 -1.84 1.44
CA ARG A 3 11.49 -3.19 1.43
C ARG A 3 10.36 -4.22 1.32
N ASP A 4 10.67 -5.37 0.74
CA ASP A 4 9.76 -6.51 0.75
C ASP A 4 9.82 -7.31 2.07
N GLY A 5 9.02 -8.37 2.17
CA GLY A 5 8.96 -9.24 3.36
C GLY A 5 10.23 -10.03 3.66
N THR A 6 11.20 -10.05 2.73
CA THR A 6 12.53 -10.67 2.92
C THR A 6 13.59 -9.64 3.34
N GLY A 7 13.24 -8.35 3.34
CA GLY A 7 14.15 -7.24 3.64
C GLY A 7 14.87 -6.68 2.42
N THR A 8 14.60 -7.20 1.21
CA THR A 8 15.19 -6.69 -0.04
C THR A 8 14.71 -5.26 -0.29
N ILE A 9 15.63 -4.36 -0.64
CA ILE A 9 15.29 -2.97 -0.99
C ILE A 9 14.64 -2.96 -2.37
N ILE A 10 13.42 -2.41 -2.44
CA ILE A 10 12.64 -2.33 -3.68
C ILE A 10 12.75 -0.94 -4.30
N ALA A 11 12.64 0.13 -3.48
CA ALA A 11 12.69 1.51 -3.95
C ALA A 11 12.94 2.51 -2.80
N PRO A 12 13.37 3.75 -3.11
CA PRO A 12 13.15 4.90 -2.24
C PRO A 12 11.68 5.03 -1.82
N LEU A 13 11.41 5.49 -0.59
CA LEU A 13 10.06 5.45 -0.03
C LEU A 13 9.14 6.54 -0.63
N ASP A 14 9.71 7.70 -0.92
CA ASP A 14 9.16 8.80 -1.71
C ASP A 14 8.79 8.42 -3.16
N GLN A 15 9.31 7.31 -3.68
CA GLN A 15 8.89 6.77 -4.98
C GLN A 15 7.75 5.76 -4.88
N VAL A 16 7.24 5.50 -3.67
CA VAL A 16 6.15 4.55 -3.43
C VAL A 16 4.83 5.27 -3.25
N ARG A 17 3.83 4.84 -4.02
CA ARG A 17 2.44 5.28 -3.88
C ARG A 17 1.62 4.19 -3.20
N PHE A 18 0.75 4.59 -2.28
CA PHE A 18 -0.17 3.66 -1.61
C PHE A 18 -1.55 3.76 -2.22
N GLU A 19 -2.15 2.62 -2.54
CA GLU A 19 -3.44 2.57 -3.22
C GLU A 19 -4.35 1.50 -2.65
N ARG A 20 -5.66 1.76 -2.70
CA ARG A 20 -6.70 0.74 -2.53
C ARG A 20 -7.09 0.18 -3.89
N ARG A 21 -7.05 -1.15 -4.03
CA ARG A 21 -7.42 -1.84 -5.28
C ARG A 21 -8.46 -2.92 -5.02
N MET A 22 -9.48 -3.01 -5.87
CA MET A 22 -10.45 -4.11 -5.83
C MET A 22 -9.77 -5.45 -6.15
N GLN A 23 -10.37 -6.54 -5.66
CA GLN A 23 -9.88 -7.90 -5.88
C GLN A 23 -11.03 -8.80 -6.34
N MET A 24 -10.73 -9.72 -7.28
CA MET A 24 -11.73 -10.42 -8.10
C MET A 24 -12.74 -11.27 -7.32
N THR A 25 -12.47 -11.58 -6.05
CA THR A 25 -13.29 -12.47 -5.22
C THR A 25 -13.75 -11.84 -3.90
N SER A 26 -13.65 -10.51 -3.76
CA SER A 26 -14.05 -9.82 -2.53
C SER A 26 -14.58 -8.43 -2.82
N SER A 27 -15.65 -8.06 -2.10
CA SER A 27 -16.19 -6.70 -2.10
C SER A 27 -15.33 -5.72 -1.29
N SER A 28 -14.31 -6.19 -0.56
CA SER A 28 -13.37 -5.34 0.17
C SER A 28 -12.07 -5.14 -0.62
N PRO A 29 -11.62 -3.89 -0.81
CA PRO A 29 -10.34 -3.61 -1.48
C PRO A 29 -9.15 -4.10 -0.65
N LYS A 30 -8.04 -4.39 -1.34
CA LYS A 30 -6.72 -4.58 -0.74
C LYS A 30 -5.94 -3.26 -0.76
N LEU A 31 -5.05 -3.11 0.22
CA LEU A 31 -4.02 -2.07 0.23
C LEU A 31 -2.77 -2.59 -0.48
N VAL A 32 -2.25 -1.80 -1.41
CA VAL A 32 -1.02 -2.09 -2.14
C VAL A 32 -0.03 -0.93 -2.06
N ALA A 33 1.26 -1.26 -2.13
CA ALA A 33 2.34 -0.36 -2.46
C ALA A 33 2.65 -0.48 -3.96
N VAL A 34 2.69 0.65 -4.66
CA VAL A 34 3.06 0.75 -6.06
C VAL A 34 4.44 1.38 -6.11
N ALA A 35 5.43 0.59 -6.51
CA ALA A 35 6.82 1.00 -6.67
C ALA A 35 7.25 0.83 -8.15
N PRO A 36 8.37 1.43 -8.58
CA PRO A 36 8.87 1.27 -9.95
C PRO A 36 9.05 -0.21 -10.37
N ALA A 37 9.45 -1.06 -9.43
CA ALA A 37 9.66 -2.49 -9.66
C ALA A 37 8.37 -3.32 -9.71
N GLY A 38 7.22 -2.77 -9.29
CA GLY A 38 5.95 -3.48 -9.33
C GLY A 38 4.96 -3.13 -8.22
N VAL A 39 3.93 -3.97 -8.08
CA VAL A 39 2.83 -3.78 -7.14
C VAL A 39 2.88 -4.85 -6.06
N TYR A 40 2.96 -4.42 -4.80
CA TYR A 40 3.15 -5.28 -3.65
C TYR A 40 1.93 -5.18 -2.73
N VAL A 41 1.37 -6.32 -2.34
CA VAL A 41 0.20 -6.34 -1.45
C VAL A 41 0.66 -6.19 0.00
N LEU A 42 0.21 -5.12 0.67
CA LEU A 42 0.51 -4.88 2.09
C LEU A 42 -0.52 -5.59 2.98
N LYS A 43 -1.80 -5.41 2.66
CA LYS A 43 -2.91 -6.01 3.40
C LYS A 43 -4.10 -6.25 2.49
N ARG A 44 -4.69 -7.43 2.60
CA ARG A 44 -5.98 -7.73 1.96
C ARG A 44 -7.11 -7.35 2.92
N GLY A 45 -8.06 -6.55 2.45
CA GLY A 45 -9.32 -6.34 3.15
C GLY A 45 -10.13 -7.64 3.17
N ASN A 46 -10.94 -7.80 4.21
CA ASN A 46 -11.84 -8.93 4.39
C ASN A 46 -13.24 -8.39 4.71
N PRO A 47 -14.29 -8.73 3.94
CA PRO A 47 -15.64 -8.23 4.17
C PRO A 47 -16.21 -8.59 5.55
N PHE A 48 -15.71 -9.65 6.18
CA PHE A 48 -16.16 -10.12 7.50
C PHE A 48 -15.21 -9.75 8.64
N GLY A 49 -13.95 -9.44 8.33
CA GLY A 49 -12.89 -9.13 9.31
C GLY A 49 -12.46 -7.66 9.31
N GLY A 50 -13.09 -6.82 8.48
CA GLY A 50 -12.76 -5.41 8.31
C GLY A 50 -12.00 -5.08 7.02
N GLY A 51 -12.24 -3.88 6.51
CA GLY A 51 -11.53 -3.32 5.36
C GLY A 51 -10.23 -2.61 5.74
N VAL A 52 -9.58 -2.00 4.75
CA VAL A 52 -8.36 -1.20 4.95
C VAL A 52 -8.64 0.28 5.22
N GLY A 53 -9.91 0.69 5.33
CA GLY A 53 -10.30 2.08 5.63
C GLY A 53 -9.67 3.09 4.67
N THR A 54 -9.05 4.12 5.24
CA THR A 54 -8.28 5.19 4.55
C THR A 54 -6.76 5.04 4.76
N LEU A 55 -6.27 3.82 5.01
CA LEU A 55 -4.84 3.56 5.24
C LEU A 55 -3.94 4.02 4.09
N ASP A 56 -4.44 4.00 2.85
CA ASP A 56 -3.74 4.57 1.69
C ASP A 56 -3.42 6.05 1.89
N GLN A 57 -4.39 6.84 2.37
CA GLN A 57 -4.19 8.26 2.63
C GLN A 57 -3.24 8.51 3.79
N VAL A 58 -3.42 7.81 4.92
CA VAL A 58 -2.53 7.98 6.09
C VAL A 58 -1.08 7.65 5.75
N LEU A 59 -0.84 6.58 4.98
CA LEU A 59 0.52 6.22 4.55
C LEU A 59 1.07 7.20 3.52
N THR A 60 0.23 7.72 2.63
CA THR A 60 0.63 8.78 1.69
C THR A 60 1.05 10.03 2.44
N ASP A 61 0.24 10.50 3.39
CA ASP A 61 0.56 11.66 4.21
C ASP A 61 1.85 11.40 5.02
N ALA A 62 1.99 10.25 5.66
CA ALA A 62 3.19 9.92 6.43
C ALA A 62 4.50 9.92 5.60
N VAL A 63 4.42 9.62 4.31
CA VAL A 63 5.59 9.58 3.41
C VAL A 63 5.84 10.92 2.72
N HIS A 64 4.78 11.64 2.35
CA HIS A 64 4.86 12.79 1.43
C HIS A 64 4.53 14.15 2.08
N SER A 65 4.08 14.19 3.34
CA SER A 65 3.66 15.44 4.01
C SER A 65 4.81 16.38 4.40
N PHE A 66 6.06 15.97 4.25
CA PHE A 66 7.24 16.80 4.57
C PHE A 66 7.89 17.48 3.35
N ASP A 67 7.27 17.39 2.17
CA ASP A 67 7.79 17.92 0.90
C ASP A 67 7.09 19.22 0.45
N ALA A 68 6.66 20.06 1.41
CA ALA A 68 5.97 21.34 1.18
C ALA A 68 6.81 22.55 1.61
#